data_AF-A0AAU1L635-F1
#
_entry.id   AF-A0AAU1L635-F1
#
_cell.length_a   1.000
_cell.length_b   1.000
_cell.length_c   1.000
_cell.angle_alpha   90.00
_cell.angle_beta   90.00
_cell.angle_gamma   90.00
#
_symmetry.space_group_name_H-M   'P 1'
#
loop_
_entity.id
_entity.type
_entity.pdbx_description
1 polymer ?
#
loop_
_entity_poly.entity_id
_entity_poly.type
_entity_poly.pdbx_seq_one_letter_code
_entity_poly.pdbx_strand_id
1 'polypeptide(L)'
;MAAFPHSPNQTFRRLRGQHSPAEFAAMVRRAAKEIGETVSCDARYIGRVESGEIRCPNYAYERVFLHMFPGRTLADLGFSPREAVRGRSAQRTGPFTHKESDVLRRAFMAGGSATVAAATIGLPLLGDTRRPPSRAGESEAAAVEEAVRQIRLLDDRHGADALYRRAAEPLRAAYALLDAGAARQSTEDRLHAGAGELAISVGWLAHDSGRFEDARSHYAEALATARVAGDAGLEAHAFSNMAFLARDCGRPRESVRAAQAGRRAARSLGSPRLLSLLALREAGGWAGLADRKACEEALTRAHTEFSRGAAGADPEWMSFFGEAELESLESRCWAALGEHARAARHARRAADLQDPHFARNVALYTAELADDLARAGAPDEAAWAGGRVLDLLAEVQSTRIRSMLSGTARILVPHQRSPRVADFLTRHATA
;
A
#
# COMPACT_ATOMS: atom_id res chain seq x y z
N MET A 1 -4.12 -39.45 -3.59
CA MET A 1 -3.22 -39.73 -2.45
C MET A 1 -3.85 -39.14 -1.19
N ALA A 2 -3.93 -39.93 -0.13
CA ALA A 2 -4.76 -39.71 1.06
C ALA A 2 -4.66 -38.28 1.64
N ALA A 3 -5.82 -37.64 1.82
CA ALA A 3 -5.94 -36.40 2.57
C ALA A 3 -5.57 -36.70 4.03
N PHE A 4 -4.45 -36.16 4.50
CA PHE A 4 -4.12 -36.19 5.92
C PHE A 4 -5.22 -35.42 6.68
N PRO A 5 -5.83 -35.98 7.72
CA PRO A 5 -6.88 -35.30 8.45
C PRO A 5 -6.33 -34.02 9.08
N HIS A 6 -7.03 -32.90 8.88
CA HIS A 6 -6.78 -31.67 9.61
C HIS A 6 -6.90 -31.99 11.10
N SER A 7 -5.83 -31.78 11.88
CA SER A 7 -5.92 -31.91 13.32
C SER A 7 -6.77 -30.76 13.86
N PRO A 8 -7.89 -31.04 14.55
CA PRO A 8 -8.74 -29.97 15.08
C PRO A 8 -7.95 -29.08 16.04
N ASN A 9 -8.15 -27.76 15.95
CA ASN A 9 -7.54 -26.81 16.87
C ASN A 9 -8.32 -26.81 18.21
N GLN A 10 -8.08 -27.85 19.01
CA GLN A 10 -8.71 -28.03 20.32
C GLN A 10 -8.30 -26.94 21.33
N THR A 11 -7.13 -26.33 21.15
CA THR A 11 -6.66 -25.23 21.98
C THR A 11 -7.52 -23.98 21.76
N PHE A 12 -7.76 -23.60 20.51
CA PHE A 12 -8.63 -22.49 20.18
C PHE A 12 -10.09 -22.75 20.58
N ARG A 13 -10.57 -23.99 20.43
CA ARG A 13 -11.90 -24.39 20.95
C ARG A 13 -12.02 -24.23 22.47
N ARG A 14 -10.96 -24.54 23.22
CA ARG A 14 -10.93 -24.29 24.68
C ARG A 14 -10.93 -22.80 25.01
N LEU A 15 -10.23 -21.98 24.23
CA LEU A 15 -10.20 -20.52 24.40
C LEU A 15 -11.54 -19.85 24.11
N ARG A 16 -12.34 -20.40 23.18
CA ARG A 16 -13.74 -19.98 22.98
C ARG A 16 -14.61 -20.24 24.23
N GLY A 17 -14.28 -21.27 25.01
CA GLY A 17 -15.02 -21.63 26.22
C GLY A 17 -16.47 -21.99 25.92
N GLN A 18 -17.40 -21.45 26.71
CA GLN A 18 -18.84 -21.73 26.60
C GLN A 18 -19.56 -20.89 25.54
N HIS A 19 -18.90 -19.88 24.97
CA HIS A 19 -19.50 -19.03 23.94
C HIS A 19 -19.79 -19.84 22.68
N SER A 20 -20.94 -19.67 22.06
CA SER A 20 -21.20 -20.21 20.73
C SER A 20 -20.22 -19.65 19.69
N PRO A 21 -20.00 -20.32 18.54
CA PRO A 21 -19.14 -19.79 17.49
C PRO A 21 -19.56 -18.38 17.00
N ALA A 22 -20.86 -18.08 17.01
CA ALA A 22 -21.37 -16.76 16.62
C ALA A 22 -21.05 -15.66 17.65
N GLU A 23 -21.21 -15.96 18.94
CA GLU A 23 -20.87 -15.04 20.03
C GLU A 23 -19.36 -14.78 20.08
N PHE A 24 -18.55 -15.83 19.93
CA PHE A 24 -17.10 -15.69 19.91
C PHE A 24 -16.63 -14.90 18.68
N ALA A 25 -17.23 -15.11 17.51
CA ALA A 25 -16.96 -14.28 16.33
C ALA A 25 -17.30 -12.80 16.58
N ALA A 26 -18.38 -12.50 17.32
CA ALA A 26 -18.72 -11.12 17.69
C ALA A 26 -17.67 -10.50 18.63
N MET A 27 -17.15 -11.28 19.58
CA MET A 27 -16.03 -10.84 20.44
C MET A 27 -14.76 -10.57 19.62
N VAL A 28 -14.46 -11.42 18.64
CA VAL A 28 -13.33 -11.23 17.71
C VAL A 28 -13.49 -9.93 16.92
N ARG A 29 -14.68 -9.64 16.37
CA ARG A 29 -14.93 -8.36 15.66
C ARG A 29 -14.83 -7.14 16.58
N ARG A 30 -15.28 -7.26 17.84
CA ARG A 30 -15.15 -6.20 18.84
C ARG A 30 -13.68 -5.93 19.18
N ALA A 31 -12.92 -6.97 19.47
CA ALA A 31 -11.48 -6.89 19.72
C ALA A 31 -10.74 -6.28 18.53
N ALA A 32 -11.14 -6.63 17.30
CA ALA A 32 -10.61 -6.03 16.09
C ALA A 32 -10.85 -4.52 16.05
N LYS A 33 -12.07 -4.07 16.34
CA LYS A 33 -12.40 -2.64 16.41
C LYS A 33 -11.57 -1.90 17.47
N GLU A 34 -11.28 -2.54 18.60
CA GLU A 34 -10.48 -1.95 19.69
C GLU A 34 -9.02 -1.69 19.27
N ILE A 35 -8.48 -2.45 18.31
CA ILE A 35 -7.11 -2.29 17.78
C ILE A 35 -7.07 -1.72 16.36
N GLY A 36 -8.19 -1.17 15.85
CA GLY A 36 -8.27 -0.61 14.50
C GLY A 36 -8.25 -1.63 13.36
N GLU A 37 -8.38 -2.93 13.67
CA GLU A 37 -8.44 -4.00 12.67
C GLU A 37 -9.86 -4.17 12.12
N THR A 38 -9.97 -4.43 10.82
CA THR A 38 -11.24 -4.76 10.17
C THR A 38 -11.25 -6.25 9.80
N VAL A 39 -12.01 -7.05 10.54
CA VAL A 39 -12.17 -8.49 10.28
C VAL A 39 -13.65 -8.86 10.09
N SER A 40 -13.95 -9.59 9.03
CA SER A 40 -15.28 -10.14 8.72
C SER A 40 -15.49 -11.51 9.40
N CYS A 41 -15.18 -11.61 10.70
CA CYS A 41 -15.28 -12.88 11.43
C CYS A 41 -16.73 -13.29 11.57
N ASP A 42 -17.10 -14.53 11.24
CA ASP A 42 -18.43 -15.09 11.48
C ASP A 42 -18.33 -16.49 12.14
N ALA A 43 -19.48 -17.09 12.46
CA ALA A 43 -19.54 -18.41 13.08
C ALA A 43 -18.87 -19.50 12.22
N ARG A 44 -18.93 -19.35 10.89
CA ARG A 44 -18.33 -20.28 9.94
C ARG A 44 -16.81 -20.18 9.98
N TYR A 45 -16.26 -18.97 10.05
CA TYR A 45 -14.82 -18.75 10.21
C TYR A 45 -14.29 -19.40 11.49
N ILE A 46 -14.98 -19.21 12.63
CA ILE A 46 -14.61 -19.88 13.89
C ILE A 46 -14.66 -21.41 13.75
N GLY A 47 -15.68 -21.94 13.07
CA GLY A 47 -15.76 -23.38 12.77
C GLY A 47 -14.56 -23.90 11.97
N ARG A 48 -14.08 -23.14 10.98
CA ARG A 48 -12.90 -23.49 10.15
C ARG A 48 -11.58 -23.41 10.92
N VAL A 49 -11.48 -22.49 11.88
CA VAL A 49 -10.34 -22.44 12.80
C VAL A 49 -10.33 -23.68 13.70
N GLU A 50 -11.46 -23.99 14.33
CA GLU A 50 -11.56 -25.14 15.26
C GLU A 50 -11.40 -26.49 14.57
N SER A 51 -11.86 -26.63 13.33
CA SER A 51 -11.68 -27.86 12.55
C SER A 51 -10.22 -28.09 12.10
N GLY A 52 -9.36 -27.08 12.24
CA GLY A 52 -7.97 -27.13 11.76
C GLY A 52 -7.84 -26.91 10.24
N GLU A 53 -8.92 -26.48 9.57
CA GLU A 53 -8.86 -26.05 8.17
C GLU A 53 -7.97 -24.80 8.05
N ILE A 54 -8.16 -23.84 8.96
CA ILE A 54 -7.28 -22.67 9.10
C ILE A 54 -6.14 -23.03 10.04
N ARG A 55 -5.05 -23.54 9.46
CA ARG A 55 -3.83 -23.92 10.21
C ARG A 55 -3.00 -22.73 10.67
N CYS A 56 -3.10 -21.60 9.99
CA CYS A 56 -2.44 -20.35 10.35
C CYS A 56 -3.34 -19.18 9.91
N PRO A 57 -3.77 -18.30 10.83
CA PRO A 57 -4.62 -17.17 10.49
C PRO A 57 -3.85 -16.16 9.62
N ASN A 58 -4.58 -15.35 8.87
CA ASN A 58 -3.97 -14.20 8.21
C ASN A 58 -3.55 -13.15 9.27
N TYR A 59 -2.78 -12.14 8.86
CA TYR A 59 -2.20 -11.19 9.80
C TYR A 59 -3.22 -10.36 10.59
N ALA A 60 -4.37 -10.03 10.00
CA ALA A 60 -5.44 -9.31 10.71
C ALA A 60 -6.00 -10.17 11.85
N TYR A 61 -6.38 -11.42 11.57
CA TYR A 61 -6.86 -12.34 12.61
C TYR A 61 -5.78 -12.72 13.63
N GLU A 62 -4.52 -12.83 13.20
CA GLU A 62 -3.39 -13.03 14.11
C GLU A 62 -3.30 -11.90 15.13
N ARG A 63 -3.30 -10.63 14.69
CA ARG A 63 -3.24 -9.47 15.59
C ARG A 63 -4.44 -9.42 16.52
N VAL A 64 -5.64 -9.68 16.01
CA VAL A 64 -6.86 -9.74 16.83
C VAL A 64 -6.77 -10.85 17.87
N PHE A 65 -6.29 -12.04 17.52
CA PHE A 65 -6.17 -13.13 18.48
C PHE A 65 -5.07 -12.90 19.52
N LEU A 66 -3.93 -12.31 19.13
CA LEU A 66 -2.87 -11.96 20.07
C LEU A 66 -3.29 -10.82 21.00
N HIS A 67 -4.12 -9.88 20.53
CA HIS A 67 -4.75 -8.86 21.37
C HIS A 67 -5.77 -9.46 22.35
N MET A 68 -6.61 -10.39 21.88
CA MET A 68 -7.58 -11.08 22.75
C MET A 68 -6.93 -11.99 23.79
N PHE A 69 -5.73 -12.50 23.51
CA PHE A 69 -4.99 -13.40 24.40
C PHE A 69 -3.54 -12.92 24.62
N PRO A 70 -3.34 -11.82 25.37
CA PRO A 70 -2.01 -11.25 25.59
C PRO A 70 -1.02 -12.27 26.18
N GLY A 71 0.23 -12.21 25.72
CA GLY A 71 1.30 -13.10 26.20
C GLY A 71 1.28 -14.51 25.61
N ARG A 72 0.33 -14.84 24.73
CA ARG A 72 0.31 -16.10 23.97
C ARG A 72 0.89 -15.90 22.58
N THR A 73 1.54 -16.93 22.05
CA THR A 73 1.94 -17.01 20.64
C THR A 73 0.86 -17.71 19.80
N LEU A 74 0.93 -17.63 18.47
CA LEU A 74 0.03 -18.40 17.60
C LEU A 74 0.08 -19.92 17.87
N ALA A 75 1.25 -20.45 18.22
CA ALA A 75 1.39 -21.86 18.60
C ALA A 75 0.63 -22.17 19.90
N ASP A 76 0.65 -21.25 20.88
CA ASP A 76 -0.11 -21.37 22.13
C ASP A 76 -1.63 -21.26 21.93
N LEU A 77 -2.05 -20.73 20.78
CA LEU A 77 -3.45 -20.70 20.32
C LEU A 77 -3.79 -21.92 19.43
N GLY A 78 -2.85 -22.85 19.25
CA GLY A 78 -3.01 -24.09 18.48
C GLY A 78 -2.86 -23.94 16.97
N PHE A 79 -2.29 -22.83 16.49
CA PHE A 79 -1.95 -22.65 15.08
C PHE A 79 -0.54 -23.16 14.77
N SER A 80 -0.34 -23.59 13.52
CA SER A 80 0.97 -23.97 13.02
C SER A 80 1.81 -22.73 12.69
N PRO A 81 3.14 -22.78 12.91
CA PRO A 81 4.07 -21.75 12.44
C PRO A 81 3.90 -21.53 10.93
N ARG A 82 3.98 -20.28 10.49
CA ARG A 82 3.72 -19.90 9.09
C ARG A 82 4.71 -20.57 8.14
N GLU A 83 5.92 -20.83 8.61
CA GLU A 83 7.01 -21.55 7.95
C GLU A 83 6.64 -23.02 7.71
N ALA A 84 5.99 -23.66 8.70
CA ALA A 84 5.57 -25.06 8.63
C ALA A 84 4.37 -25.26 7.69
N VAL A 85 3.49 -24.25 7.56
CA VAL A 85 2.36 -24.28 6.61
C VAL A 85 2.84 -24.05 5.16
N ARG A 86 3.94 -23.31 4.95
CA ARG A 86 4.55 -23.06 3.64
C ARG A 86 5.49 -24.19 3.16
N GLY A 87 6.00 -25.03 4.07
CA GLY A 87 7.13 -25.94 3.81
C GLY A 87 6.84 -27.40 3.43
N ARG A 88 5.62 -27.82 3.07
CA ARG A 88 5.34 -29.21 2.64
C ARG A 88 5.10 -29.37 1.14
N SER A 89 6.15 -29.08 0.36
CA SER A 89 6.38 -29.68 -0.97
C SER A 89 7.85 -30.08 -1.19
N ALA A 90 8.66 -30.12 -0.13
CA ALA A 90 10.02 -30.66 -0.20
C ALA A 90 10.29 -31.57 1.01
N GLN A 91 10.09 -32.87 0.83
CA GLN A 91 10.71 -33.87 1.71
C GLN A 91 11.20 -35.05 0.88
N ARG A 92 12.53 -35.17 0.76
CA ARG A 92 13.32 -36.34 1.20
C ARG A 92 14.79 -36.18 0.81
N THR A 93 15.67 -36.15 1.81
CA THR A 93 16.82 -37.07 2.00
C THR A 93 17.49 -36.77 3.35
N GLY A 94 17.89 -37.82 4.08
CA GLY A 94 18.34 -37.79 5.48
C GLY A 94 19.85 -37.50 5.68
N PRO A 95 20.51 -38.06 6.72
CA PRO A 95 20.89 -37.34 7.95
C PRO A 95 22.40 -37.22 8.23
N PHE A 96 22.75 -36.43 9.27
CA PHE A 96 24.08 -36.16 9.89
C PHE A 96 24.95 -35.13 9.13
N THR A 97 25.74 -34.20 9.73
CA THR A 97 26.17 -33.89 11.10
C THR A 97 26.79 -32.48 11.10
N HIS A 98 26.74 -31.77 12.22
CA HIS A 98 27.50 -30.53 12.45
C HIS A 98 29.01 -30.74 12.31
N LYS A 99 29.67 -29.95 11.46
CA LYS A 99 30.91 -29.22 11.75
C LYS A 99 31.17 -28.20 10.63
N GLU A 100 30.84 -26.96 10.94
CA GLU A 100 31.24 -25.76 10.23
C GLU A 100 32.78 -25.74 10.10
N SER A 101 33.33 -25.48 8.90
CA SER A 101 34.71 -25.00 8.83
C SER A 101 34.98 -24.18 7.57
N ASP A 102 35.27 -22.91 7.87
CA ASP A 102 36.46 -22.19 7.41
C ASP A 102 36.48 -21.44 6.10
N VAL A 103 35.45 -21.52 5.26
CA VAL A 103 35.37 -20.62 4.08
C VAL A 103 34.52 -19.37 4.36
N LEU A 104 33.56 -19.45 5.28
CA LEU A 104 32.60 -18.35 5.53
C LEU A 104 33.02 -17.37 6.64
N ARG A 105 33.96 -17.73 7.54
CA ARG A 105 34.43 -16.81 8.59
C ARG A 105 35.43 -15.76 8.11
N ARG A 106 36.18 -16.04 7.04
CA ARG A 106 37.19 -15.08 6.53
C ARG A 106 36.62 -14.00 5.61
N ALA A 107 35.42 -14.21 5.06
CA ALA A 107 34.70 -13.17 4.32
C ALA A 107 33.94 -12.19 5.25
N PHE A 108 33.83 -12.48 6.55
CA PHE A 108 33.00 -11.72 7.50
C PHE A 108 33.78 -10.72 8.39
N MET A 109 35.12 -10.64 8.30
CA MET A 109 35.92 -9.73 9.16
C MET A 109 36.71 -8.67 8.39
N ALA A 110 36.42 -8.43 7.10
CA ALA A 110 37.03 -7.34 6.33
C ALA A 110 35.96 -6.49 5.63
N GLY A 111 35.60 -5.39 6.29
CA GLY A 111 34.91 -4.18 5.84
C GLY A 111 34.11 -4.17 4.53
N GLY A 112 32.79 -3.94 4.66
CA GLY A 112 31.96 -3.44 3.56
C GLY A 112 30.52 -3.96 3.58
N SER A 113 29.72 -3.55 4.58
CA SER A 113 28.33 -3.96 4.78
C SER A 113 27.38 -3.28 3.78
N ALA A 114 27.21 -3.84 2.58
CA ALA A 114 26.09 -3.52 1.69
C ALA A 114 25.91 -4.58 0.60
N THR A 115 25.30 -5.73 0.91
CA THR A 115 24.55 -6.61 -0.02
C THR A 115 24.30 -7.95 0.67
N VAL A 116 23.11 -8.18 1.23
CA VAL A 116 22.30 -9.41 1.14
C VAL A 116 20.99 -9.13 1.91
N ALA A 117 20.00 -8.53 1.24
CA ALA A 117 18.61 -8.53 1.72
C ALA A 117 17.60 -8.54 0.56
N ALA A 118 18.00 -9.03 -0.62
CA ALA A 118 17.15 -9.00 -1.82
C ALA A 118 16.40 -10.31 -2.09
N ALA A 119 16.52 -11.37 -1.29
CA ALA A 119 16.14 -12.72 -1.74
C ALA A 119 14.74 -13.23 -1.33
N THR A 120 13.88 -12.50 -0.60
CA THR A 120 12.60 -13.08 -0.11
C THR A 120 11.36 -12.18 -0.21
N ILE A 121 11.25 -11.33 -1.22
CA ILE A 121 9.96 -10.70 -1.58
C ILE A 121 9.20 -11.70 -2.45
N GLY A 122 8.47 -12.63 -1.81
CA GLY A 122 7.74 -13.71 -2.45
C GLY A 122 6.41 -13.26 -3.05
N LEU A 123 6.41 -12.86 -4.31
CA LEU A 123 5.19 -12.75 -5.12
C LEU A 123 4.77 -14.15 -5.59
N PRO A 124 3.46 -14.47 -5.64
CA PRO A 124 3.01 -15.75 -6.17
C PRO A 124 3.42 -15.85 -7.66
N LEU A 125 4.15 -16.91 -8.02
CA LEU A 125 4.39 -17.23 -9.42
C LEU A 125 3.07 -17.69 -10.04
N LEU A 126 2.57 -16.91 -11.01
CA LEU A 126 1.47 -17.30 -11.87
C LEU A 126 1.96 -18.32 -12.91
N GLY A 127 2.25 -19.55 -12.46
CA GLY A 127 2.63 -20.68 -13.31
C GLY A 127 3.92 -20.50 -14.13
N ASP A 128 4.37 -21.59 -14.76
CA ASP A 128 5.52 -21.56 -15.67
C ASP A 128 5.07 -21.00 -17.04
N THR A 129 5.58 -19.82 -17.41
CA THR A 129 5.26 -19.11 -18.68
C THR A 129 5.79 -19.81 -19.93
N ARG A 130 6.42 -20.99 -19.79
CA ARG A 130 6.96 -21.79 -20.90
C ARG A 130 5.95 -22.72 -21.58
N ARG A 131 4.75 -22.91 -21.02
CA ARG A 131 3.65 -23.63 -21.69
C ARG A 131 2.60 -22.62 -22.16
N PRO A 132 2.03 -22.78 -23.38
CA PRO A 132 0.90 -21.95 -23.80
C PRO A 132 -0.22 -22.10 -22.74
N PRO A 133 -0.85 -21.00 -22.30
CA PRO A 133 -1.86 -21.09 -21.25
C PRO A 133 -3.01 -21.96 -21.77
N SER A 134 -3.39 -23.00 -21.01
CA SER A 134 -4.71 -23.59 -21.18
C SER A 134 -5.75 -22.53 -20.86
N ARG A 135 -6.92 -22.59 -21.51
CA ARG A 135 -8.05 -21.67 -21.23
C ARG A 135 -8.17 -21.39 -19.74
N ALA A 136 -8.20 -20.13 -19.37
CA ALA A 136 -8.15 -19.71 -17.99
C ALA A 136 -9.41 -20.15 -17.23
N GLY A 137 -9.23 -20.60 -15.99
CA GLY A 137 -10.27 -21.01 -15.07
C GLY A 137 -10.27 -20.20 -13.78
N GLU A 138 -11.07 -20.67 -12.82
CA GLU A 138 -11.26 -20.01 -11.52
C GLU A 138 -9.96 -19.87 -10.71
N SER A 139 -9.04 -20.84 -10.84
CA SER A 139 -7.74 -20.82 -10.17
C SER A 139 -6.85 -19.70 -10.68
N GLU A 140 -6.82 -19.49 -12.00
CA GLU A 140 -6.00 -18.47 -12.64
C GLU A 140 -6.52 -17.07 -12.28
N ALA A 141 -7.84 -16.85 -12.35
CA ALA A 141 -8.46 -15.59 -11.94
C ALA A 141 -8.18 -15.26 -10.46
N ALA A 142 -8.35 -16.24 -9.56
CA ALA A 142 -8.05 -16.05 -8.14
C ALA A 142 -6.55 -15.74 -7.87
N ALA A 143 -5.65 -16.32 -8.67
CA ALA A 143 -4.22 -16.08 -8.52
C ALA A 143 -3.83 -14.65 -8.97
N VAL A 144 -4.46 -14.12 -10.01
CA VAL A 144 -4.29 -12.72 -10.44
C VAL A 144 -4.78 -11.75 -9.35
N GLU A 145 -5.97 -11.98 -8.80
CA GLU A 145 -6.52 -11.17 -7.69
C GLU A 145 -5.60 -11.19 -6.46
N GLU A 146 -5.08 -12.37 -6.09
CA GLU A 146 -4.13 -12.51 -4.99
C GLU A 146 -2.80 -11.80 -5.27
N ALA A 147 -2.32 -11.80 -6.52
CA ALA A 147 -1.12 -11.06 -6.89
C ALA A 147 -1.28 -9.55 -6.69
N VAL A 148 -2.44 -8.97 -7.04
CA VAL A 148 -2.78 -7.56 -6.74
C VAL A 148 -2.66 -7.30 -5.24
N ARG A 149 -3.31 -8.14 -4.43
CA ARG A 149 -3.33 -7.98 -2.97
C ARG A 149 -1.92 -8.08 -2.37
N GLN A 150 -1.08 -8.99 -2.85
CA GLN A 150 0.29 -9.14 -2.39
C GLN A 150 1.17 -7.96 -2.78
N ILE A 151 1.03 -7.43 -4.00
CA ILE A 151 1.78 -6.24 -4.43
C ILE A 151 1.49 -5.06 -3.50
N ARG A 152 0.21 -4.79 -3.21
CA ARG A 152 -0.18 -3.68 -2.31
C ARG A 152 0.43 -3.82 -0.93
N LEU A 153 0.31 -5.01 -0.31
CA LEU A 153 0.88 -5.28 1.01
C LEU A 153 2.40 -5.17 1.05
N LEU A 154 3.07 -5.57 -0.03
CA LEU A 154 4.53 -5.50 -0.13
C LEU A 154 4.99 -4.06 -0.34
N ASP A 155 4.26 -3.25 -1.11
CA ASP A 155 4.54 -1.82 -1.27
C ASP A 155 4.43 -1.07 0.06
N ASP A 156 3.34 -1.30 0.79
CA ASP A 156 3.11 -0.68 2.11
C ASP A 156 4.27 -0.92 3.09
N ARG A 157 4.88 -2.11 3.03
CA ARG A 157 5.96 -2.51 3.96
C ARG A 157 7.37 -2.17 3.47
N HIS A 158 7.65 -2.34 2.18
CA HIS A 158 9.02 -2.36 1.65
C HIS A 158 9.31 -1.24 0.64
N GLY A 159 8.28 -0.53 0.17
CA GLY A 159 8.38 0.48 -0.87
C GLY A 159 8.60 -0.10 -2.28
N ALA A 160 8.52 0.79 -3.26
CA ALA A 160 8.33 0.42 -4.66
C ALA A 160 9.56 -0.10 -5.42
N ASP A 161 10.77 0.36 -5.07
CA ASP A 161 11.97 0.19 -5.91
C ASP A 161 12.37 -1.28 -6.14
N ALA A 162 12.35 -2.10 -5.09
CA ALA A 162 12.66 -3.52 -5.19
C ALA A 162 11.50 -4.33 -5.78
N LEU A 163 10.27 -3.83 -5.65
CA LEU A 163 9.05 -4.56 -6.01
C LEU A 163 8.70 -4.44 -7.49
N TYR A 164 8.92 -3.28 -8.10
CA TYR A 164 8.52 -3.01 -9.49
C TYR A 164 9.01 -4.06 -10.49
N ARG A 165 10.31 -4.41 -10.46
CA ARG A 165 10.88 -5.39 -11.39
C ARG A 165 10.21 -6.76 -11.28
N ARG A 166 9.79 -7.14 -10.08
CA ARG A 166 9.13 -8.42 -9.82
C ARG A 166 7.64 -8.38 -10.13
N ALA A 167 7.00 -7.22 -9.91
CA ALA A 167 5.58 -7.01 -10.17
C ALA A 167 5.24 -7.05 -11.68
N ALA A 168 6.23 -6.87 -12.57
CA ALA A 168 6.04 -7.03 -14.01
C ALA A 168 5.77 -8.49 -14.44
N GLU A 169 6.23 -9.50 -13.70
CA GLU A 169 5.97 -10.91 -14.01
C GLU A 169 4.49 -11.30 -13.88
N PRO A 170 3.80 -11.06 -12.75
CA PRO A 170 2.38 -11.38 -12.63
C PRO A 170 1.53 -10.57 -13.61
N LEU A 171 1.90 -9.33 -13.95
CA LEU A 171 1.21 -8.55 -14.96
C LEU A 171 1.29 -9.19 -16.35
N ARG A 172 2.49 -9.61 -16.79
CA ARG A 172 2.65 -10.33 -18.06
C ARG A 172 1.87 -11.64 -18.10
N ALA A 173 1.87 -12.38 -16.99
CA ALA A 173 1.10 -13.62 -16.89
C ALA A 173 -0.41 -13.37 -16.96
N ALA A 174 -0.91 -12.29 -16.35
CA ALA A 174 -2.33 -11.92 -16.44
C ALA A 174 -2.76 -11.59 -17.88
N TYR A 175 -1.95 -10.85 -18.65
CA TYR A 175 -2.24 -10.60 -20.06
C TYR A 175 -2.17 -11.87 -20.92
N ALA A 176 -1.20 -12.75 -20.67
CA ALA A 176 -1.16 -14.04 -21.36
C ALA A 176 -2.43 -14.90 -21.10
N LEU A 177 -3.00 -14.82 -19.89
CA LEU A 177 -4.27 -15.47 -19.56
C LEU A 177 -5.47 -14.83 -20.28
N LEU A 178 -5.47 -13.50 -20.45
CA LEU A 178 -6.47 -12.81 -21.27
C LEU A 178 -6.38 -13.22 -22.74
N ASP A 179 -5.18 -13.25 -23.31
CA ASP A 179 -4.95 -13.65 -24.71
C ASP A 179 -5.35 -15.11 -24.98
N ALA A 180 -5.16 -16.00 -24.00
CA ALA A 180 -5.59 -17.40 -24.10
C ALA A 180 -7.12 -17.57 -23.99
N GLY A 181 -7.81 -16.57 -23.46
CA GLY A 181 -9.24 -16.57 -23.20
C GLY A 181 -9.66 -17.48 -22.05
N ALA A 182 -10.87 -17.25 -21.55
CA ALA A 182 -11.48 -18.09 -20.51
C ALA A 182 -12.59 -18.97 -21.09
N ALA A 183 -12.92 -20.05 -20.36
CA ALA A 183 -14.05 -20.91 -20.76
C ALA A 183 -15.41 -20.32 -20.37
N ARG A 184 -15.44 -19.36 -19.43
CA ARG A 184 -16.66 -18.72 -18.90
C ARG A 184 -16.48 -17.21 -18.90
N GLN A 185 -17.52 -16.48 -19.29
CA GLN A 185 -17.52 -15.01 -19.27
C GLN A 185 -17.20 -14.46 -17.88
N SER A 186 -17.76 -15.05 -16.82
CA SER A 186 -17.51 -14.62 -15.44
C SER A 186 -16.02 -14.70 -15.03
N THR A 187 -15.28 -15.63 -15.61
CA THR A 187 -13.84 -15.78 -15.36
C THR A 187 -13.06 -14.76 -16.19
N GLU A 188 -13.47 -14.52 -17.44
CA GLU A 188 -12.90 -13.49 -18.32
C GLU A 188 -13.04 -12.08 -17.72
N ASP A 189 -14.23 -11.75 -17.21
CA ASP A 189 -14.50 -10.46 -16.56
C ASP A 189 -13.58 -10.23 -15.34
N ARG A 190 -13.40 -11.27 -14.52
CA ARG A 190 -12.48 -11.24 -13.37
C ARG A 190 -11.02 -11.11 -13.78
N LEU A 191 -10.60 -11.75 -14.86
CA LEU A 191 -9.25 -11.61 -15.40
C LEU A 191 -9.00 -10.21 -15.93
N HIS A 192 -9.98 -9.59 -16.61
CA HIS A 192 -9.86 -8.21 -17.06
C HIS A 192 -9.75 -7.25 -15.87
N ALA A 193 -10.62 -7.38 -14.87
CA ALA A 193 -10.55 -6.57 -13.65
C ALA A 193 -9.19 -6.75 -12.95
N GLY A 194 -8.76 -7.99 -12.76
CA GLY A 194 -7.49 -8.33 -12.11
C GLY A 194 -6.26 -7.84 -12.88
N ALA A 195 -6.23 -7.98 -14.21
CA ALA A 195 -5.14 -7.49 -15.05
C ALA A 195 -5.06 -5.96 -15.02
N GLY A 196 -6.20 -5.27 -15.06
CA GLY A 196 -6.27 -3.83 -14.92
C GLY A 196 -5.78 -3.34 -13.55
N GLU A 197 -6.20 -3.99 -12.46
CA GLU A 197 -5.74 -3.68 -11.11
C GLU A 197 -4.24 -3.98 -10.92
N LEU A 198 -3.72 -5.04 -11.56
CA LEU A 198 -2.27 -5.30 -11.61
C LEU A 198 -1.55 -4.19 -12.38
N ALA A 199 -2.07 -3.74 -13.52
CA ALA A 199 -1.47 -2.65 -14.28
C ALA A 199 -1.43 -1.36 -13.46
N ILE A 200 -2.50 -1.02 -12.73
CA ILE A 200 -2.48 0.12 -11.80
C ILE A 200 -1.45 -0.08 -10.70
N SER A 201 -1.39 -1.26 -10.09
CA SER A 201 -0.45 -1.54 -9.00
C SER A 201 1.00 -1.45 -9.48
N VAL A 202 1.34 -2.02 -10.64
CA VAL A 202 2.67 -1.90 -11.25
C VAL A 202 2.98 -0.46 -11.65
N GLY A 203 1.99 0.26 -12.19
CA GLY A 203 2.10 1.69 -12.51
C GLY A 203 2.37 2.54 -11.27
N TRP A 204 1.74 2.24 -10.13
CA TRP A 204 2.02 2.89 -8.85
C TRP A 204 3.46 2.65 -8.39
N LEU A 205 3.95 1.41 -8.48
CA LEU A 205 5.35 1.13 -8.16
C LEU A 205 6.32 1.85 -9.11
N ALA A 206 5.97 2.00 -10.38
CA ALA A 206 6.77 2.79 -11.32
C ALA A 206 6.78 4.27 -10.92
N HIS A 207 5.62 4.84 -10.58
CA HIS A 207 5.46 6.23 -10.13
C HIS A 207 6.33 6.50 -8.90
N ASP A 208 6.18 5.70 -7.84
CA ASP A 208 6.89 5.90 -6.58
C ASP A 208 8.42 5.72 -6.71
N SER A 209 8.87 4.97 -7.71
CA SER A 209 10.27 4.85 -8.11
C SER A 209 10.78 5.95 -9.05
N GLY A 210 9.96 6.96 -9.39
CA GLY A 210 10.31 8.03 -10.32
C GLY A 210 10.34 7.63 -11.80
N ARG A 211 9.83 6.45 -12.16
CA ARG A 211 9.71 5.98 -13.56
C ARG A 211 8.37 6.43 -14.16
N PHE A 212 8.24 7.73 -14.38
CA PHE A 212 6.97 8.34 -14.78
C PHE A 212 6.45 7.90 -16.15
N GLU A 213 7.34 7.62 -17.11
CA GLU A 213 6.95 7.13 -18.44
C GLU A 213 6.38 5.70 -18.39
N ASP A 214 7.01 4.84 -17.58
CA ASP A 214 6.51 3.49 -17.33
C ASP A 214 5.15 3.55 -16.61
N ALA A 215 5.02 4.39 -15.58
CA ALA A 215 3.77 4.59 -14.85
C ALA A 215 2.63 5.03 -15.79
N ARG A 216 2.92 6.01 -16.67
CA ARG A 216 1.96 6.50 -17.68
C ARG A 216 1.48 5.38 -18.60
N SER A 217 2.41 4.52 -19.04
CA SER A 217 2.11 3.38 -19.92
C SER A 217 1.21 2.37 -19.23
N HIS A 218 1.53 1.98 -17.99
CA HIS A 218 0.72 1.04 -17.21
C HIS A 218 -0.67 1.58 -16.86
N TYR A 219 -0.81 2.86 -16.52
CA TYR A 219 -2.13 3.45 -16.29
C TYR A 219 -2.95 3.50 -17.58
N ALA A 220 -2.33 3.77 -18.73
CA ALA A 220 -3.01 3.75 -20.03
C ALA A 220 -3.50 2.33 -20.39
N GLU A 221 -2.70 1.32 -20.08
CA GLU A 221 -3.06 -0.09 -20.24
C GLU A 221 -4.26 -0.46 -19.34
N ALA A 222 -4.22 -0.08 -18.06
CA ALA A 222 -5.33 -0.28 -17.14
C ALA A 222 -6.62 0.40 -17.63
N LEU A 223 -6.52 1.63 -18.15
CA LEU A 223 -7.67 2.36 -18.71
C LEU A 223 -8.24 1.66 -19.95
N ALA A 224 -7.39 1.13 -20.83
CA ALA A 224 -7.83 0.37 -21.99
C ALA A 224 -8.55 -0.91 -21.55
N THR A 225 -7.97 -1.66 -20.61
CA THR A 225 -8.55 -2.88 -20.02
C THR A 225 -9.90 -2.59 -19.37
N ALA A 226 -10.01 -1.50 -18.60
CA ALA A 226 -11.26 -1.08 -17.97
C ALA A 226 -12.38 -0.83 -19.00
N ARG A 227 -12.05 -0.15 -20.11
CA ARG A 227 -13.02 0.16 -21.17
C ARG A 227 -13.45 -1.05 -21.96
N VAL A 228 -12.54 -1.99 -22.21
CA VAL A 228 -12.88 -3.28 -22.84
C VAL A 228 -13.84 -4.06 -21.95
N ALA A 229 -13.61 -4.07 -20.63
CA ALA A 229 -14.45 -4.77 -19.67
C ALA A 229 -15.73 -4.03 -19.26
N GLY A 230 -15.88 -2.75 -19.63
CA GLY A 230 -16.96 -1.90 -19.15
C GLY A 230 -16.91 -1.62 -17.63
N ASP A 231 -15.74 -1.69 -17.01
CA ASP A 231 -15.55 -1.51 -15.58
C ASP A 231 -15.32 -0.02 -15.23
N ALA A 232 -16.39 0.65 -14.80
CA ALA A 232 -16.35 2.04 -14.40
C ALA A 232 -15.53 2.30 -13.11
N GLY A 233 -15.41 1.31 -12.22
CA GLY A 233 -14.61 1.41 -11.00
C GLY A 233 -13.12 1.42 -11.32
N LEU A 234 -12.69 0.49 -12.15
CA LEU A 234 -11.31 0.43 -12.65
C LEU A 234 -10.97 1.64 -13.52
N GLU A 235 -11.90 2.11 -14.38
CA GLU A 235 -11.70 3.32 -15.18
C GLU A 235 -11.48 4.55 -14.28
N ALA A 236 -12.30 4.72 -13.23
CA ALA A 236 -12.12 5.79 -12.26
C ALA A 236 -10.79 5.68 -11.50
N HIS A 237 -10.36 4.46 -11.15
CA HIS A 237 -9.09 4.20 -10.48
C HIS A 237 -7.88 4.57 -11.37
N ALA A 238 -7.91 4.17 -12.66
CA ALA A 238 -6.88 4.53 -13.63
C ALA A 238 -6.80 6.06 -13.80
N PHE A 239 -7.93 6.74 -13.97
CA PHE A 239 -7.96 8.20 -14.08
C PHE A 239 -7.48 8.93 -12.82
N SER A 240 -7.78 8.41 -11.62
CA SER A 240 -7.28 8.97 -10.36
C SER A 240 -5.74 8.96 -10.31
N ASN A 241 -5.14 7.84 -10.71
CA ASN A 241 -3.68 7.69 -10.76
C ASN A 241 -3.05 8.52 -11.89
N MET A 242 -3.65 8.56 -13.08
CA MET A 242 -3.20 9.46 -14.15
C MET A 242 -3.24 10.92 -13.74
N ALA A 243 -4.29 11.36 -13.03
CA ALA A 243 -4.38 12.73 -12.54
C ALA A 243 -3.28 13.05 -11.54
N PHE A 244 -2.95 12.09 -10.66
CA PHE A 244 -1.86 12.18 -9.71
C PHE A 244 -0.49 12.28 -10.41
N LEU A 245 -0.21 11.39 -11.36
CA LEU A 245 1.00 11.38 -12.17
C LEU A 245 1.18 12.66 -12.98
N ALA A 246 0.12 13.12 -13.64
CA ALA A 246 0.15 14.34 -14.43
C ALA A 246 0.50 15.57 -13.57
N ARG A 247 0.05 15.64 -12.32
CA ARG A 247 0.46 16.70 -11.39
C ARG A 247 1.97 16.62 -11.11
N ASP A 248 2.47 15.44 -10.74
CA ASP A 248 3.88 15.24 -10.40
C ASP A 248 4.83 15.47 -11.59
N CYS A 249 4.33 15.26 -12.82
CA CYS A 249 5.06 15.56 -14.06
C CYS A 249 4.95 17.03 -14.51
N GLY A 250 4.31 17.91 -13.74
CA GLY A 250 4.14 19.32 -14.13
C GLY A 250 3.17 19.52 -15.31
N ARG A 251 2.19 18.62 -15.48
CA ARG A 251 1.17 18.64 -16.55
C ARG A 251 -0.22 18.93 -15.94
N PRO A 252 -0.45 20.11 -15.32
CA PRO A 252 -1.63 20.34 -14.50
C PRO A 252 -2.95 20.36 -15.28
N ARG A 253 -2.95 20.78 -16.56
CA ARG A 253 -4.15 20.68 -17.43
C ARG A 253 -4.60 19.24 -17.66
N GLU A 254 -3.65 18.32 -17.82
CA GLU A 254 -3.97 16.90 -17.98
C GLU A 254 -4.47 16.32 -16.66
N SER A 255 -3.89 16.74 -15.53
CA SER A 255 -4.35 16.36 -14.19
C SER A 255 -5.83 16.70 -13.97
N VAL A 256 -6.23 17.95 -14.27
CA VAL A 256 -7.65 18.38 -14.22
C VAL A 256 -8.53 17.50 -15.11
N ARG A 257 -8.15 17.28 -16.36
CA ARG A 257 -8.95 16.51 -17.33
C ARG A 257 -9.11 15.05 -16.88
N ALA A 258 -8.04 14.43 -16.40
CA ALA A 258 -8.07 13.06 -15.90
C ALA A 258 -8.96 12.95 -14.65
N ALA A 259 -8.84 13.86 -13.68
CA ALA A 259 -9.68 13.87 -12.49
C ALA A 259 -11.17 14.04 -12.82
N GLN A 260 -11.50 14.92 -13.77
CA GLN A 260 -12.87 15.10 -14.24
C GLN A 260 -13.42 13.88 -14.99
N ALA A 261 -12.58 13.19 -15.77
CA ALA A 261 -12.95 11.95 -16.43
C ALA A 261 -13.20 10.83 -15.41
N GLY A 262 -12.33 10.67 -14.42
CA GLY A 262 -12.53 9.74 -13.31
C GLY A 262 -13.82 10.04 -12.54
N ARG A 263 -14.15 11.32 -12.28
CA ARG A 263 -15.41 11.70 -11.63
C ARG A 263 -16.64 11.31 -12.45
N ARG A 264 -16.57 11.43 -13.78
CA ARG A 264 -17.67 10.98 -14.66
C ARG A 264 -17.85 9.46 -14.60
N ALA A 265 -16.76 8.69 -14.64
CA ALA A 265 -16.79 7.23 -14.49
C ALA A 265 -17.33 6.80 -13.10
N ALA A 266 -16.91 7.49 -12.04
CA ALA A 266 -17.30 7.16 -10.67
C ALA A 266 -18.74 7.56 -10.29
N ARG A 267 -19.46 8.34 -11.13
CA ARG A 267 -20.73 8.99 -10.74
C ARG A 267 -21.82 7.99 -10.32
N SER A 268 -21.89 6.83 -10.97
CA SER A 268 -22.90 5.79 -10.70
C SER A 268 -22.44 4.75 -9.68
N LEU A 269 -21.21 4.83 -9.18
CA LEU A 269 -20.66 3.81 -8.27
C LEU A 269 -21.14 3.96 -6.82
N GLY A 270 -21.72 5.11 -6.46
CA GLY A 270 -22.25 5.32 -5.10
C GLY A 270 -21.16 5.38 -4.01
N SER A 271 -19.94 5.80 -4.36
CA SER A 271 -18.82 6.01 -3.41
C SER A 271 -18.51 7.51 -3.26
N PRO A 272 -19.03 8.17 -2.20
CA PRO A 272 -18.65 9.56 -1.87
C PRO A 272 -17.14 9.71 -1.63
N ARG A 273 -16.49 8.72 -1.00
CA ARG A 273 -15.04 8.76 -0.76
C ARG A 273 -14.25 8.80 -2.07
N LEU A 274 -14.63 8.02 -3.08
CA LEU A 274 -13.97 8.07 -4.39
C LEU A 274 -14.19 9.42 -5.07
N LEU A 275 -15.41 9.97 -5.02
CA LEU A 275 -15.71 11.30 -5.56
C LEU A 275 -14.91 12.40 -4.85
N SER A 276 -14.70 12.28 -3.54
CA SER A 276 -13.87 13.18 -2.75
C SER A 276 -12.41 13.14 -3.19
N LEU A 277 -11.82 11.94 -3.31
CA LEU A 277 -10.45 11.78 -3.80
C LEU A 277 -10.26 12.37 -5.20
N LEU A 278 -11.20 12.12 -6.11
CA LEU A 278 -11.16 12.67 -7.47
C LEU A 278 -11.29 14.20 -7.48
N ALA A 279 -12.07 14.78 -6.57
CA ALA A 279 -12.13 16.23 -6.38
C ALA A 279 -10.80 16.81 -5.85
N LEU A 280 -10.09 16.10 -4.96
CA LEU A 280 -8.74 16.50 -4.53
C LEU A 280 -7.71 16.39 -5.66
N ARG A 281 -7.79 15.35 -6.51
CA ARG A 281 -6.95 15.26 -7.72
C ARG A 281 -7.19 16.44 -8.65
N GLU A 282 -8.46 16.84 -8.84
CA GLU A 282 -8.81 18.02 -9.62
C GLU A 282 -8.28 19.32 -8.98
N ALA A 283 -8.42 19.48 -7.66
CA ALA A 283 -7.91 20.63 -6.92
C ALA A 283 -6.39 20.80 -7.11
N GLY A 284 -5.62 19.70 -7.03
CA GLY A 284 -4.18 19.74 -7.27
C GLY A 284 -3.82 20.16 -8.70
N GLY A 285 -4.63 19.78 -9.68
CA GLY A 285 -4.48 20.26 -11.06
C GLY A 285 -4.75 21.77 -11.20
N TRP A 286 -5.81 22.28 -10.57
CA TRP A 286 -6.11 23.73 -10.56
C TRP A 286 -5.05 24.55 -9.82
N ALA A 287 -4.56 24.06 -8.68
CA ALA A 287 -3.47 24.67 -7.95
C ALA A 287 -2.20 24.78 -8.81
N GLY A 288 -1.85 23.73 -9.56
CA GLY A 288 -0.73 23.76 -10.51
C GLY A 288 -0.93 24.70 -11.70
N LEU A 289 -2.16 25.13 -12.00
CA LEU A 289 -2.47 26.18 -12.98
C LEU A 289 -2.48 27.59 -12.37
N ALA A 290 -2.22 27.72 -11.06
CA ALA A 290 -2.42 28.93 -10.28
C ALA A 290 -3.87 29.46 -10.31
N ASP A 291 -4.85 28.61 -10.62
CA ASP A 291 -6.28 28.95 -10.54
C ASP A 291 -6.78 28.69 -9.12
N ARG A 292 -6.58 29.68 -8.25
CA ARG A 292 -6.96 29.60 -6.84
C ARG A 292 -8.45 29.33 -6.66
N LYS A 293 -9.31 30.00 -7.44
CA LYS A 293 -10.76 29.89 -7.29
C LYS A 293 -11.23 28.48 -7.64
N ALA A 294 -10.80 27.95 -8.78
CA ALA A 294 -11.18 26.60 -9.18
C ALA A 294 -10.62 25.53 -8.22
N CYS A 295 -9.43 25.76 -7.64
CA CYS A 295 -8.87 24.92 -6.60
C CYS A 295 -9.75 24.92 -5.34
N GLU A 296 -10.13 26.08 -4.82
CA GLU A 296 -11.00 26.23 -3.63
C GLU A 296 -12.38 25.58 -3.82
N GLU A 297 -12.98 25.75 -4.99
CA GLU A 297 -14.24 25.09 -5.34
C GLU A 297 -14.11 23.57 -5.37
N ALA A 298 -13.00 23.05 -5.91
CA ALA A 298 -12.72 21.62 -5.92
C ALA A 298 -12.46 21.05 -4.52
N LEU A 299 -11.73 21.78 -3.66
CA LEU A 299 -11.53 21.41 -2.26
C LEU A 299 -12.85 21.38 -1.49
N THR A 300 -13.74 22.35 -1.71
CA THR A 300 -15.06 22.38 -1.06
C THR A 300 -15.90 21.17 -1.47
N ARG A 301 -15.87 20.78 -2.76
CA ARG A 301 -16.50 19.54 -3.21
C ARG A 301 -15.89 18.31 -2.54
N ALA A 302 -14.56 18.25 -2.43
CA ALA A 302 -13.88 17.13 -1.77
C ALA A 302 -14.30 16.96 -0.32
N HIS A 303 -14.32 18.04 0.46
CA HIS A 303 -14.79 18.04 1.86
C HIS A 303 -16.25 17.64 1.99
N THR A 304 -17.10 18.15 1.09
CA THR A 304 -18.54 17.81 1.07
C THR A 304 -18.73 16.31 0.87
N GLU A 305 -18.05 15.72 -0.12
CA GLU A 305 -18.15 14.28 -0.38
C GLU A 305 -17.49 13.44 0.72
N PHE A 306 -16.38 13.88 1.30
CA PHE A 306 -15.70 13.19 2.40
C PHE A 306 -16.59 13.11 3.66
N SER A 307 -17.30 14.19 3.97
CA SER A 307 -18.18 14.28 5.15
C SER A 307 -19.34 13.29 5.14
N ARG A 308 -19.68 12.72 3.97
CA ARG A 308 -20.71 11.66 3.84
C ARG A 308 -20.23 10.30 4.35
N GLY A 309 -18.94 10.14 4.60
CA GLY A 309 -18.35 8.94 5.19
C GLY A 309 -18.19 7.79 4.20
N ALA A 310 -17.77 6.64 4.75
CA ALA A 310 -17.58 5.42 3.98
C ALA A 310 -18.91 4.82 3.53
N ALA A 311 -18.94 4.28 2.32
CA ALA A 311 -20.08 3.56 1.76
C ALA A 311 -19.71 2.10 1.51
N GLY A 312 -20.70 1.20 1.56
CA GLY A 312 -20.49 -0.22 1.21
C GLY A 312 -20.03 -0.43 -0.25
N ALA A 313 -20.18 0.58 -1.10
CA ALA A 313 -19.73 0.59 -2.49
C ALA A 313 -18.32 1.18 -2.68
N ASP A 314 -17.61 1.53 -1.60
CA ASP A 314 -16.23 2.00 -1.70
C ASP A 314 -15.33 0.88 -2.26
N PRO A 315 -14.54 1.16 -3.33
CA PRO A 315 -13.58 0.19 -3.84
C PRO A 315 -12.55 -0.21 -2.77
N GLU A 316 -12.11 -1.47 -2.76
CA GLU A 316 -11.17 -1.99 -1.75
C GLU A 316 -9.86 -1.17 -1.68
N TRP A 317 -9.38 -0.70 -2.84
CA TRP A 317 -8.15 0.09 -2.94
C TRP A 317 -8.26 1.46 -2.26
N MET A 318 -9.47 1.94 -1.90
CA MET A 318 -9.68 3.23 -1.22
C MET A 318 -9.38 3.19 0.28
N SER A 319 -8.93 2.05 0.83
CA SER A 319 -8.63 1.90 2.25
C SER A 319 -7.61 2.92 2.78
N PHE A 320 -6.65 3.36 1.95
CA PHE A 320 -5.67 4.39 2.30
C PHE A 320 -6.27 5.80 2.49
N PHE A 321 -7.41 6.10 1.87
CA PHE A 321 -7.91 7.47 1.75
C PHE A 321 -8.69 7.92 3.00
N GLY A 322 -7.97 8.20 4.09
CA GLY A 322 -8.52 8.75 5.33
C GLY A 322 -8.34 10.27 5.47
N GLU A 323 -8.64 10.79 6.66
CA GLU A 323 -8.52 12.23 6.97
C GLU A 323 -7.07 12.72 6.82
N ALA A 324 -6.08 11.91 7.21
CA ALA A 324 -4.67 12.24 7.04
C ALA A 324 -4.27 12.42 5.57
N GLU A 325 -4.73 11.55 4.66
CA GLU A 325 -4.46 11.68 3.22
C GLU A 325 -5.19 12.88 2.62
N LEU A 326 -6.43 13.18 3.06
CA LEU A 326 -7.15 14.38 2.66
C LEU A 326 -6.36 15.64 3.04
N GLU A 327 -5.86 15.71 4.28
CA GLU A 327 -5.04 16.82 4.77
C GLU A 327 -3.73 16.97 3.98
N SER A 328 -3.02 15.87 3.69
CA SER A 328 -1.81 15.91 2.85
C SER A 328 -2.11 16.42 1.43
N LEU A 329 -3.21 15.95 0.83
CA LEU A 329 -3.61 16.37 -0.51
C LEU A 329 -3.97 17.85 -0.57
N GLU A 330 -4.68 18.34 0.44
CA GLU A 330 -5.00 19.76 0.56
C GLU A 330 -3.74 20.60 0.82
N SER A 331 -2.82 20.12 1.68
CA SER A 331 -1.51 20.76 1.89
C SER A 331 -0.79 21.02 0.56
N ARG A 332 -0.70 19.98 -0.28
CA ARG A 332 -0.04 20.08 -1.59
C ARG A 332 -0.73 21.06 -2.54
N CYS A 333 -2.05 21.24 -2.42
CA CYS A 333 -2.76 22.28 -3.19
C CYS A 333 -2.33 23.68 -2.74
N TRP A 334 -2.27 23.92 -1.42
CA TRP A 334 -1.83 25.21 -0.88
C TRP A 334 -0.36 25.51 -1.17
N ALA A 335 0.51 24.50 -1.08
CA ALA A 335 1.91 24.63 -1.42
C ALA A 335 2.11 25.03 -2.90
N ALA A 336 1.34 24.42 -3.81
CA ALA A 336 1.38 24.75 -5.24
C ALA A 336 0.85 26.16 -5.55
N LEU A 337 -0.03 26.71 -4.70
CA LEU A 337 -0.49 28.11 -4.77
C LEU A 337 0.47 29.10 -4.07
N GLY A 338 1.59 28.63 -3.50
CA GLY A 338 2.55 29.46 -2.77
C GLY A 338 2.16 29.78 -1.32
N GLU A 339 1.06 29.22 -0.82
CA GLU A 339 0.53 29.46 0.53
C GLU A 339 1.18 28.51 1.55
N HIS A 340 2.52 28.54 1.63
CA HIS A 340 3.32 27.57 2.39
C HIS A 340 2.98 27.53 3.89
N ALA A 341 2.64 28.66 4.51
CA ALA A 341 2.21 28.67 5.90
C ALA A 341 0.87 27.95 6.12
N ARG A 342 -0.03 27.96 5.12
CA ARG A 342 -1.29 27.21 5.14
C ARG A 342 -1.03 25.73 4.86
N ALA A 343 -0.20 25.44 3.87
CA ALA A 343 0.24 24.07 3.56
C ALA A 343 0.85 23.40 4.80
N ALA A 344 1.80 24.05 5.48
CA ALA A 344 2.41 23.54 6.71
C ALA A 344 1.39 23.17 7.80
N ARG A 345 0.29 23.91 7.96
CA ARG A 345 -0.77 23.53 8.93
C ARG A 345 -1.48 22.24 8.53
N HIS A 346 -1.82 22.08 7.25
CA HIS A 346 -2.43 20.86 6.74
C HIS A 346 -1.46 19.67 6.79
N ALA A 347 -0.20 19.84 6.38
CA ALA A 347 0.81 18.79 6.48
C ALA A 347 1.09 18.36 7.93
N ARG A 348 1.08 19.31 8.88
CA ARG A 348 1.15 19.01 10.32
C ARG A 348 -0.03 18.14 10.75
N ARG A 349 -1.25 18.55 10.41
CA ARG A 349 -2.48 17.82 10.75
C ARG A 349 -2.48 16.42 10.12
N ALA A 350 -2.01 16.27 8.89
CA ALA A 350 -1.83 14.99 8.23
C ALA A 350 -0.87 14.07 8.99
N ALA A 351 0.31 14.59 9.39
CA ALA A 351 1.30 13.84 10.14
C ALA A 351 0.80 13.42 11.53
N ASP A 352 0.02 14.26 12.20
CA ASP A 352 -0.51 14.00 13.55
C ASP A 352 -1.71 13.03 13.53
N LEU A 353 -2.53 13.06 12.47
CA LEU A 353 -3.68 12.16 12.29
C LEU A 353 -3.28 10.76 11.80
N GLN A 354 -2.13 10.63 11.14
CA GLN A 354 -1.74 9.37 10.52
C GLN A 354 -1.40 8.33 11.60
N ASP A 355 -1.97 7.13 11.45
CA ASP A 355 -1.66 6.02 12.34
C ASP A 355 -0.13 5.74 12.29
N PRO A 356 0.56 5.77 13.45
CA PRO A 356 2.00 5.52 13.54
C PRO A 356 2.46 4.20 12.91
N HIS A 357 1.56 3.23 12.76
CA HIS A 357 1.84 1.99 12.04
C HIS A 357 2.28 2.22 10.59
N PHE A 358 1.76 3.27 9.93
CA PHE A 358 2.17 3.66 8.58
C PHE A 358 3.36 4.62 8.62
N ALA A 359 4.47 4.18 9.20
CA ALA A 359 5.68 4.99 9.41
C ALA A 359 6.17 5.70 8.14
N ARG A 360 6.02 5.06 6.96
CA ARG A 360 6.34 5.67 5.66
C ARG A 360 5.48 6.90 5.36
N ASN A 361 4.17 6.84 5.61
CA ASN A 361 3.26 7.95 5.36
C ASN A 361 3.47 9.07 6.38
N VAL A 362 3.73 8.72 7.65
CA VAL A 362 4.12 9.70 8.67
C VAL A 362 5.40 10.43 8.23
N ALA A 363 6.40 9.70 7.73
CA ALA A 363 7.63 10.29 7.20
C ALA A 363 7.37 11.17 5.98
N LEU A 364 6.49 10.76 5.07
CA LEU A 364 6.11 11.54 3.89
C LEU A 364 5.45 12.86 4.30
N TYR A 365 4.40 12.83 5.13
CA TYR A 365 3.70 14.04 5.56
C TYR A 365 4.59 14.96 6.40
N THR A 366 5.50 14.38 7.20
CA THR A 366 6.49 15.16 7.96
C THR A 366 7.53 15.81 7.04
N ALA A 367 7.88 15.18 5.92
CA ALA A 367 8.74 15.77 4.90
C ALA A 367 8.04 16.89 4.12
N GLU A 368 6.75 16.73 3.78
CA GLU A 368 5.91 17.79 3.18
C GLU A 368 5.90 19.02 4.10
N LEU A 369 5.62 18.79 5.39
CA LEU A 369 5.67 19.82 6.42
C LEU A 369 7.04 20.51 6.52
N ALA A 370 8.14 19.76 6.47
CA ALA A 370 9.48 20.34 6.56
C ALA A 370 9.78 21.26 5.37
N ASP A 371 9.42 20.88 4.14
CA ASP A 371 9.55 21.73 2.95
C ASP A 371 8.66 22.98 3.06
N ASP A 372 7.39 22.82 3.45
CA ASP A 372 6.46 23.94 3.59
C ASP A 372 6.91 24.94 4.67
N LEU A 373 7.40 24.47 5.83
CA LEU A 373 7.96 25.34 6.87
C LEU A 373 9.21 26.08 6.39
N ALA A 374 10.09 25.42 5.64
CA ALA A 374 11.29 26.04 5.12
C ALA A 374 10.92 27.18 4.14
N ARG A 375 9.95 26.93 3.25
CA ARG A 375 9.45 27.94 2.30
C ARG A 375 8.63 29.04 2.95
N ALA A 376 7.96 28.76 4.07
CA ALA A 376 7.24 29.74 4.88
C ALA A 376 8.17 30.63 5.73
N GLY A 377 9.49 30.40 5.72
CA GLY A 377 10.45 31.18 6.49
C GLY A 377 10.56 30.77 7.96
N ALA A 378 10.23 29.52 8.30
CA ALA A 378 10.36 28.94 9.64
C ALA A 378 11.50 27.90 9.70
N PRO A 379 12.79 28.31 9.55
CA PRO A 379 13.90 27.40 9.34
C PRO A 379 14.17 26.44 10.50
N ASP A 380 13.98 26.88 11.75
CA ASP A 380 14.21 26.05 12.93
C ASP A 380 13.15 24.94 13.05
N GLU A 381 11.88 25.26 12.80
CA GLU A 381 10.79 24.28 12.80
C GLU A 381 10.93 23.31 11.63
N ALA A 382 11.33 23.82 10.46
CA ALA A 382 11.62 23.01 9.28
C ALA A 382 12.76 22.01 9.55
N ALA A 383 13.86 22.45 10.14
CA ALA A 383 14.97 21.59 10.53
C ALA A 383 14.57 20.54 11.57
N TRP A 384 13.69 20.90 12.52
CA TRP A 384 13.15 19.93 13.47
C TRP A 384 12.31 18.84 12.78
N ALA A 385 11.39 19.24 11.90
CA ALA A 385 10.58 18.30 11.13
C ALA A 385 11.47 17.42 10.25
N GLY A 386 12.45 18.02 9.56
CA GLY A 386 13.45 17.29 8.77
C GLY A 386 14.25 16.27 9.58
N GLY A 387 14.67 16.62 10.80
CA GLY A 387 15.31 15.70 11.73
C GLY A 387 14.43 14.50 12.10
N ARG A 388 13.13 14.73 12.35
CA ARG A 388 12.16 13.63 12.58
C ARG A 388 12.02 12.71 11.37
N VAL A 389 12.05 13.26 10.14
CA VAL A 389 12.02 12.43 8.93
C VAL A 389 13.27 11.56 8.85
N LEU A 390 14.45 12.08 9.18
CA LEU A 390 15.69 11.29 9.22
C LEU A 390 15.61 10.15 10.25
N ASP A 391 15.00 10.38 11.42
CA ASP A 391 14.75 9.33 12.41
C ASP A 391 13.84 8.22 11.84
N LEU A 392 12.75 8.61 11.18
CA LEU A 392 11.82 7.65 10.56
C LEU A 392 12.45 6.88 9.39
N LEU A 393 13.32 7.52 8.60
CA LEU A 393 14.04 6.88 7.48
C LEU A 393 15.04 5.80 7.92
N ALA A 394 15.35 5.68 9.22
CA ALA A 394 16.10 4.53 9.73
C ALA A 394 15.33 3.21 9.57
N GLU A 395 13.99 3.27 9.55
CA GLU A 395 13.11 2.10 9.47
C GLU A 395 12.48 1.90 8.08
N VAL A 396 12.46 2.93 7.23
CA VAL A 396 11.81 2.90 5.90
C VAL A 396 12.72 3.38 4.77
N GLN A 397 12.67 2.69 3.62
CA GLN A 397 13.40 3.07 2.42
C GLN A 397 12.48 3.83 1.45
N SER A 398 12.80 5.10 1.15
CA SER A 398 11.99 5.92 0.23
C SER A 398 12.82 6.98 -0.51
N THR A 399 13.02 6.77 -1.81
CA THR A 399 13.72 7.70 -2.71
C THR A 399 13.02 9.06 -2.82
N ARG A 400 11.68 9.05 -2.84
CA ARG A 400 10.85 10.26 -2.87
C ARG A 400 11.06 11.13 -1.63
N ILE A 401 11.00 10.55 -0.43
CA ILE A 401 11.17 11.29 0.84
C ILE A 401 12.59 11.87 0.93
N ARG A 402 13.62 11.09 0.55
CA ARG A 402 15.01 11.58 0.49
C ARG A 402 15.15 12.77 -0.46
N SER A 403 14.50 12.72 -1.62
CA SER A 403 14.51 13.82 -2.59
C SER A 403 13.86 15.09 -2.04
N MET A 404 12.77 14.96 -1.28
CA MET A 404 12.14 16.09 -0.59
C MET A 404 13.07 16.70 0.46
N LEU A 405 13.70 15.88 1.30
CA LEU A 405 14.67 16.37 2.28
C LEU A 405 15.87 17.08 1.64
N SER A 406 16.37 16.59 0.51
CA SER A 406 17.40 17.27 -0.27
C SER A 406 16.91 18.62 -0.82
N GLY A 407 15.62 18.77 -1.11
CA GLY A 407 14.97 20.06 -1.39
C GLY A 407 14.98 20.98 -0.18
N THR A 408 14.46 20.51 0.95
CA THR A 408 14.42 21.25 2.22
C THR A 408 15.81 21.70 2.67
N ALA A 409 16.81 20.80 2.63
CA ALA A 409 18.18 21.10 3.02
C ALA A 409 18.77 22.25 2.20
N ARG A 410 18.55 22.29 0.87
CA ARG A 410 18.99 23.40 0.01
C ARG A 410 18.38 24.75 0.42
N ILE A 411 17.11 24.76 0.83
CA ILE A 411 16.43 25.98 1.31
C ILE A 411 17.01 26.42 2.66
N LEU A 412 17.45 25.47 3.50
CA LEU A 412 17.94 25.74 4.85
C LEU A 412 19.44 26.09 4.92
N VAL A 413 20.24 25.84 3.88
CA VAL A 413 21.68 26.19 3.85
C VAL A 413 21.97 27.64 4.29
N PRO A 414 21.25 28.68 3.79
CA PRO A 414 21.45 30.06 4.25
C PRO A 414 21.24 30.28 5.76
N HIS A 415 20.51 29.38 6.42
CA HIS A 415 20.16 29.43 7.85
C HIS A 415 21.08 28.57 8.74
N GLN A 416 22.19 28.03 8.22
CA GLN A 416 23.11 27.14 8.94
C GLN A 416 23.74 27.72 10.23
N ARG A 417 23.57 29.02 10.50
CA ARG A 417 23.99 29.63 11.77
C ARG A 417 23.08 29.26 12.94
N SER A 418 21.86 28.81 12.67
CA SER A 418 21.00 28.22 13.70
C SER A 418 21.55 26.85 14.11
N PRO A 419 21.75 26.57 15.40
CA PRO A 419 22.23 25.27 15.87
C PRO A 419 21.35 24.10 15.39
N ARG A 420 20.03 24.31 15.35
CA ARG A 420 19.07 23.27 14.95
C ARG A 420 19.14 22.99 13.45
N VAL A 421 19.32 24.03 12.63
CA VAL A 421 19.53 23.88 11.19
C VAL A 421 20.87 23.21 10.90
N ALA A 422 21.94 23.61 11.60
CA ALA A 422 23.26 22.99 11.45
C ALA A 422 23.24 21.49 11.77
N ASP A 423 22.56 21.09 12.85
CA ASP A 423 22.38 19.68 13.21
C ASP A 423 21.65 18.90 12.10
N PHE A 424 20.50 19.39 11.64
CA PHE A 424 19.75 18.76 10.54
C PHE A 424 20.61 18.61 9.27
N LEU A 425 21.30 19.69 8.85
CA LEU A 425 22.15 19.67 7.65
C LEU A 425 23.30 18.66 7.79
N THR A 426 23.91 18.57 8.98
CA THR A 426 24.98 17.60 9.26
C THR A 426 24.46 16.17 9.18
N ARG A 427 23.33 15.89 9.85
CA ARG A 427 22.69 14.57 9.82
C ARG A 427 22.26 14.17 8.41
N HIS A 428 21.67 15.09 7.65
CA HIS A 428 21.27 14.87 6.26
C HIS A 428 22.46 14.55 5.36
N ALA A 429 23.62 15.19 5.54
CA ALA A 429 24.81 14.92 4.75
C ALA A 429 25.40 13.51 4.99
N THR A 430 25.08 12.88 6.13
CA THR A 430 25.55 11.55 6.52
C THR A 430 24.55 10.41 6.28
N ALA A 431 23.31 10.74 5.90
CA ALA A 431 22.18 9.80 5.80
C ALA A 431 21.87 9.43 4.34
#